data_AF-A0A533SN19-F1
#
_entry.id   AF-A0A533SN19-F1
#
_cell.length_a   1.000
_cell.length_b   1.000
_cell.length_c   1.000
_cell.angle_alpha   90.00
_cell.angle_beta   90.00
_cell.angle_gamma   90.00
#
_symmetry.space_group_name_H-M   'P 1'
#
loop_
_entity.id
_entity.type
_entity.pdbx_description
1 polymer ?
#
loop_
_entity_poly.entity_id
_entity_poly.type
_entity_poly.pdbx_seq_one_letter_code
_entity_poly.pdbx_strand_id
1 'polypeptide(L)' 'ILRGVRSPPECGLYGLRCTPERPVGPCMVSSEGTCAAYYRYSGGARE' A
#
# COMPACT_ATOMS: atom_id res chain seq x y z
N ILE A 1 -7.93 -4.89 3.83
CA ILE A 1 -7.11 -3.72 4.20
C ILE A 1 -7.77 -2.91 5.30
N LEU A 2 -8.64 -1.94 5.03
CA LEU A 2 -9.18 -1.05 6.08
C LEU A 2 -9.99 -1.75 7.18
N ARG A 3 -10.70 -2.84 6.83
CA ARG A 3 -11.41 -3.70 7.79
C ARG A 3 -10.52 -4.77 8.46
N GLY A 4 -9.21 -4.78 8.22
CA GLY A 4 -8.30 -5.82 8.72
C GLY A 4 -8.42 -7.20 8.08
N VAL A 5 -9.41 -7.44 7.21
CA VAL A 5 -9.68 -8.76 6.60
C VAL A 5 -8.61 -9.25 5.61
N ARG A 6 -7.75 -8.35 5.10
CA ARG A 6 -6.70 -8.65 4.12
C ARG A 6 -5.52 -7.72 4.34
N SER A 7 -4.30 -8.20 4.17
CA SER A 7 -3.06 -7.43 4.16
C SER A 7 -2.77 -6.82 2.77
N PRO A 8 -1.91 -5.79 2.67
CA PRO A 8 -1.59 -5.15 1.39
C PRO A 8 -1.11 -6.10 0.28
N PRO A 9 -0.22 -7.10 0.53
CA PRO A 9 0.16 -8.08 -0.48
C PRO A 9 -0.99 -8.95 -1.02
N GLU A 10 -2.06 -9.13 -0.25
CA GLU A 10 -3.27 -9.87 -0.70
C GLU A 10 -4.18 -9.02 -1.60
N CYS A 11 -3.89 -7.72 -1.76
CA CYS A 11 -4.60 -6.87 -2.71
C CYS A 11 -3.95 -7.01 -4.09
N GLY A 12 -4.68 -7.55 -5.07
CA GLY A 12 -4.17 -7.73 -6.44
C GLY A 12 -3.78 -6.45 -7.20
N LEU A 13 -3.98 -5.27 -6.61
CA LEU A 13 -3.51 -3.99 -7.17
C LEU A 13 -2.23 -3.48 -6.50
N TYR A 14 -1.95 -3.93 -5.27
CA TYR A 14 -0.87 -3.42 -4.44
C TYR A 14 0.50 -3.69 -5.08
N GLY A 15 1.34 -2.65 -5.16
CA GLY A 15 2.69 -2.74 -5.71
C GLY A 15 2.77 -2.91 -7.24
N LEU A 16 1.63 -3.16 -7.90
CA LEU A 16 1.55 -3.32 -9.36
C LEU A 16 0.98 -2.07 -10.02
N ARG A 17 -0.31 -1.79 -9.76
CA ARG A 17 -1.03 -0.62 -10.31
C ARG A 17 -1.32 0.44 -9.24
N CYS A 18 -1.29 0.04 -7.98
CA CYS A 18 -1.44 0.91 -6.83
C CYS A 18 -0.05 1.06 -6.20
N THR A 19 0.57 2.22 -6.42
CA THR A 19 1.88 2.63 -5.89
C THR A 19 1.76 4.04 -5.28
N PRO A 20 2.75 4.52 -4.51
CA PRO A 20 2.71 5.90 -3.98
C PRO A 20 2.60 6.97 -5.08
N GLU A 21 3.25 6.76 -6.22
CA GLU A 21 3.19 7.65 -7.39
C GLU A 21 1.85 7.56 -8.14
N ARG A 22 1.20 6.39 -8.10
CA ARG A 22 -0.06 6.11 -8.80
C ARG A 22 -1.05 5.43 -7.84
N PRO A 23 -1.60 6.18 -6.88
CA PRO A 23 -2.48 5.59 -5.87
C PRO A 23 -3.87 5.33 -6.48
N VAL A 24 -4.38 4.11 -6.28
CA VAL A 24 -5.73 3.73 -6.74
C VAL A 24 -6.79 4.00 -5.67
N GLY A 25 -6.41 4.02 -4.40
CA GLY A 25 -7.35 4.18 -3.29
C GLY A 25 -6.71 4.77 -2.04
N PRO A 26 -7.54 5.13 -1.04
CA PRO A 26 -7.11 5.92 0.11
C PRO A 26 -6.06 5.21 0.97
N CYS A 27 -6.01 3.88 0.95
CA CYS A 27 -4.99 3.13 1.67
C CYS A 27 -3.56 3.39 1.16
N MET A 28 -3.42 3.89 -0.08
CA MET A 28 -2.13 4.21 -0.71
C MET A 28 -1.89 5.72 -0.85
N VAL A 29 -2.94 6.56 -0.87
CA VAL A 29 -2.81 8.03 -0.98
C VAL A 29 -2.20 8.63 0.30
N SER A 30 -2.64 8.16 1.47
CA SER A 30 -2.17 8.70 2.74
C SER A 30 -0.84 8.06 3.14
N SER A 31 0.11 8.86 3.62
CA SER A 31 1.35 8.36 4.25
C SER A 31 1.08 7.47 5.47
N GLU A 32 -0.05 7.68 6.16
CA GLU A 32 -0.52 6.84 7.27
C GLU A 32 -1.40 5.67 6.77
N GLY A 33 -1.69 5.62 5.47
CA GLY A 33 -2.48 4.57 4.86
C GLY A 33 -1.77 3.22 4.94
N THR A 34 -2.52 2.16 5.24
CA THR A 34 -1.95 0.82 5.44
C THR A 34 -1.16 0.32 4.23
N CYS A 35 -1.61 0.63 3.00
CA CYS A 35 -0.89 0.24 1.79
C CYS A 35 0.40 1.06 1.64
N ALA A 36 0.35 2.38 1.85
CA ALA A 36 1.54 3.24 1.76
C ALA A 36 2.59 2.89 2.82
N ALA A 37 2.16 2.71 4.07
CA ALA A 37 3.04 2.29 5.16
C ALA A 37 3.69 0.95 4.87
N TYR A 38 2.92 -0.04 4.41
CA TYR A 38 3.47 -1.33 4.02
C TYR A 38 4.47 -1.17 2.87
N TYR A 39 4.17 -0.36 1.85
CA TYR A 39 5.08 -0.12 0.72
C TYR A 39 6.42 0.47 1.17
N ARG A 40 6.39 1.40 2.14
CA ARG A 40 7.58 2.05 2.69
C ARG A 40 8.41 1.11 3.56
N TYR A 41 7.78 0.30 4.41
CA TYR A 41 8.50 -0.40 5.49
C TYR A 41 8.69 -1.92 5.28
N SER A 42 8.00 -2.55 4.33
CA SER A 42 8.01 -4.03 4.18
C SER A 42 9.10 -4.60 3.24
N GLY A 43 9.95 -3.78 2.62
CA GLY A 43 11.19 -4.27 1.99
C GLY A 43 11.43 -3.96 0.51
N GLY A 44 10.92 -2.85 -0.03
CA GLY A 44 11.20 -2.44 -1.43
C GLY A 44 11.88 -1.10 -1.63
N ALA A 45 11.75 -0.15 -0.69
CA ALA A 45 12.35 1.17 -0.79
C ALA A 45 13.15 1.45 0.48
N ARG A 46 14.44 1.11 0.44
CA ARG A 46 15.42 1.76 1.30
C ARG A 46 15.59 3.17 0.75
N GLU A 47 15.10 4.16 1.47
CA GLU A 47 15.68 5.50 1.50
C GLU A 47 16.39 5.67 2.85
#